data_AF-A0AAV7YEB4-F1
#
_entry.id   AF-A0AAV7YEB4-F1
#
_cell.length_a   1.000
_cell.length_b   1.000
_cell.length_c   1.000
_cell.angle_alpha   90.00
_cell.angle_beta   90.00
_cell.angle_gamma   90.00
#
_symmetry.space_group_name_H-M   'P 1'
#
loop_
_entity.id
_entity.type
_entity.pdbx_description
1 polymer ?
#
loop_
_entity_poly.entity_id
_entity_poly.type
_entity_poly.pdbx_seq_one_letter_code
_entity_poly.pdbx_strand_id
1 'polypeptide(L)'
;MNVKISGYQKQSKYIEYIVIVTEQSQKWGVWVRYSEFRNLHKILKKKFPSELKQIRLPPKKLIGNFDEDFIEQRRSGLEEYINALLQDEDVAECMEINKLLKPSEPSKLVENDLLENEIEKEKKKQQIKK
;
A
#
# COMPACT_ATOMS: atom_id res chain seq x y z
N MET A 1 -1.24 -10.37 9.14
CA MET A 1 -0.36 -9.63 8.21
C MET A 1 -0.41 -8.14 8.57
N ASN A 2 0.71 -7.42 8.54
CA ASN A 2 0.77 -5.98 8.81
C ASN A 2 1.37 -5.24 7.61
N VAL A 3 0.85 -4.06 7.27
CA VAL A 3 1.30 -3.29 6.11
C VAL A 3 1.69 -1.86 6.49
N LYS A 4 2.84 -1.42 5.99
CA LYS A 4 3.31 -0.03 6.05
C LYS A 4 3.58 0.48 4.64
N ILE A 5 3.12 1.68 4.30
CA ILE A 5 3.47 2.32 3.03
C ILE A 5 4.50 3.40 3.33
N SER A 6 5.77 3.13 3.12
CA SER A 6 6.85 3.93 3.72
C SER A 6 7.34 5.09 2.84
N GLY A 7 7.26 4.91 1.52
CA GLY A 7 7.75 5.90 0.56
C GLY A 7 7.08 5.78 -0.80
N TYR A 8 7.63 6.49 -1.78
CA TYR A 8 7.16 6.49 -3.15
C TYR A 8 8.29 6.77 -4.15
N GLN A 9 8.07 6.38 -5.40
CA GLN A 9 8.93 6.69 -6.54
C GLN A 9 8.11 7.39 -7.62
N LYS A 10 8.65 8.50 -8.15
CA LYS A 10 8.08 9.21 -9.29
C LYS A 10 8.55 8.54 -10.59
N GLN A 11 7.63 7.92 -11.33
CA GLN A 11 7.86 7.49 -12.70
C GLN A 11 7.43 8.59 -13.67
N SER A 12 7.80 8.47 -14.94
CA SER A 12 7.47 9.48 -15.96
C SER A 12 5.97 9.76 -16.12
N LYS A 13 5.11 8.78 -15.84
CA LYS A 13 3.64 8.86 -16.03
C LYS A 13 2.81 8.64 -14.77
N TYR A 14 3.42 8.17 -13.68
CA TYR A 14 2.70 7.76 -12.48
C TYR A 14 3.60 7.75 -11.25
N ILE A 15 2.98 7.54 -10.09
CA ILE A 15 3.65 7.34 -8.81
C ILE A 15 3.46 5.88 -8.41
N GLU A 16 4.54 5.25 -7.94
CA GLU A 16 4.51 3.96 -7.23
C GLU A 16 4.83 4.17 -5.77
N TYR A 17 4.20 3.39 -4.91
CA TYR A 17 4.39 3.41 -3.47
C TYR A 17 5.14 2.16 -3.02
N ILE A 18 6.03 2.33 -2.04
CA ILE A 18 6.72 1.21 -1.37
C ILE A 18 5.77 0.66 -0.31
N VAL A 19 5.21 -0.51 -0.55
CA VAL A 19 4.35 -1.23 0.39
C VAL A 19 5.17 -2.31 1.07
N ILE A 20 5.52 -2.09 2.34
CA ILE A 20 6.23 -3.05 3.17
C ILE A 20 5.21 -3.95 3.83
N VAL A 21 5.27 -5.24 3.51
CA VAL A 21 4.42 -6.27 4.10
C VAL A 21 5.23 -7.02 5.14
N THR A 22 4.63 -7.24 6.31
CA THR A 22 5.18 -8.09 7.37
C THR A 22 4.19 -9.19 7.67
N GLU A 23 4.60 -10.43 7.45
CA GLU A 23 3.79 -11.62 7.68
C GLU A 23 4.65 -12.64 8.42
N GLN A 24 4.19 -13.02 9.62
CA GLN A 24 4.95 -13.90 10.51
C GLN A 24 6.37 -13.35 10.73
N SER A 25 7.40 -14.10 10.33
CA SER A 25 8.82 -13.71 10.43
C SER A 25 9.40 -13.18 9.11
N GLN A 26 8.57 -13.01 8.08
CA GLN A 26 8.98 -12.52 6.76
C GLN A 26 8.58 -11.06 6.57
N LYS A 27 9.45 -10.33 5.88
CA LYS A 27 9.19 -8.96 5.47
C LYS A 27 9.69 -8.77 4.05
N TRP A 28 8.87 -8.15 3.21
CA TRP A 28 9.24 -7.80 1.84
C TRP A 28 8.59 -6.47 1.46
N GLY A 29 9.14 -5.83 0.44
CA GLY A 29 8.57 -4.62 -0.14
C GLY A 29 7.96 -4.91 -1.51
N VAL A 30 6.88 -4.21 -1.83
CA VAL A 30 6.22 -4.28 -3.13
C VAL A 30 5.98 -2.87 -3.68
N TRP A 31 6.23 -2.68 -4.97
CA TRP A 31 5.88 -1.47 -5.70
C TRP A 31 4.43 -1.52 -6.17
N VAL A 32 3.60 -0.62 -5.64
CA VAL A 32 2.16 -0.57 -5.95
C VAL A 32 1.76 0.83 -6.38
N ARG A 33 1.08 0.97 -7.51
CA ARG A 33 0.50 2.25 -7.97
C ARG A 33 -0.94 2.43 -7.48
N TYR A 34 -1.38 3.67 -7.32
CA TYR A 34 -2.75 4.00 -6.88
C TYR A 34 -3.85 3.28 -7.70
N SER A 35 -3.67 3.14 -9.01
CA SER A 35 -4.67 2.47 -9.86
C SER A 35 -4.82 0.97 -9.57
N GLU A 36 -3.81 0.32 -8.99
CA GLU A 36 -3.91 -1.08 -8.55
C GLU A 36 -4.80 -1.17 -7.31
N PHE A 37 -4.60 -0.31 -6.30
CA PHE A 37 -5.51 -0.18 -5.16
C PHE A 37 -6.95 0.15 -5.60
N ARG A 38 -7.11 1.03 -6.59
CA ARG A 38 -8.44 1.36 -7.15
C ARG A 38 -9.10 0.17 -7.81
N ASN A 39 -8.33 -0.65 -8.53
CA ASN A 39 -8.86 -1.86 -9.16
C ASN A 39 -9.26 -2.89 -8.11
N LEU A 40 -8.41 -3.12 -7.11
CA LEU A 40 -8.71 -3.94 -5.94
C LEU A 40 -10.02 -3.50 -5.28
N HIS A 41 -10.16 -2.21 -4.96
CA HIS A 41 -11.37 -1.67 -4.32
C HIS A 41 -12.66 -1.98 -5.09
N LYS A 42 -12.62 -1.87 -6.42
CA LYS A 42 -13.78 -2.17 -7.27
C LYS A 42 -14.16 -3.64 -7.23
N ILE A 43 -13.18 -4.54 -7.18
CA ILE A 43 -13.42 -5.98 -7.12
C ILE A 43 -13.97 -6.34 -5.73
N LEU A 44 -13.30 -5.87 -4.67
CA LEU A 44 -13.72 -6.14 -3.30
C LEU A 44 -15.12 -5.59 -3.00
N LYS A 45 -15.50 -4.41 -3.51
CA LYS A 45 -16.87 -3.90 -3.34
C LYS A 45 -17.95 -4.79 -3.93
N LYS A 46 -17.64 -5.59 -4.95
CA LYS A 46 -18.58 -6.55 -5.53
C LYS A 46 -18.62 -7.86 -4.75
N LYS A 47 -17.46 -8.30 -4.25
CA LYS A 47 -17.28 -9.59 -3.57
C LYS A 47 -17.67 -9.55 -2.09
N PHE A 48 -17.39 -8.42 -1.44
CA PHE A 48 -17.54 -8.17 -0.01
C PHE A 48 -18.26 -6.82 0.23
N PRO A 49 -19.51 -6.66 -0.24
CA PRO A 49 -20.20 -5.37 -0.22
C PRO A 49 -20.48 -4.86 1.21
N SER A 50 -20.68 -5.76 2.18
CA SER A 50 -20.97 -5.42 3.57
C SER A 50 -19.72 -4.90 4.29
N GLU A 51 -18.60 -5.59 4.10
CA GLU A 51 -17.30 -5.31 4.69
C GLU A 51 -16.75 -3.99 4.13
N LEU A 52 -16.96 -3.74 2.83
CA LEU A 52 -16.50 -2.52 2.16
C LEU A 52 -17.44 -1.31 2.36
N LYS A 53 -18.55 -1.46 3.08
CA LYS A 53 -19.58 -0.40 3.23
C LYS A 53 -19.01 0.87 3.86
N GLN A 54 -18.11 0.75 4.84
CA GLN A 54 -17.51 1.89 5.55
C GLN A 54 -16.07 2.17 5.14
N ILE A 55 -15.40 1.23 4.46
CA ILE A 55 -14.02 1.42 4.01
C ILE A 55 -13.98 2.36 2.79
N ARG A 56 -13.10 3.37 2.85
CA ARG A 56 -12.98 4.41 1.82
C ARG A 56 -11.59 4.39 1.21
N LEU A 57 -11.53 4.32 -0.11
CA LEU A 57 -10.29 4.52 -0.86
C LEU A 57 -9.99 6.02 -0.98
N PRO A 58 -8.73 6.47 -0.82
CA PRO A 58 -8.35 7.86 -1.07
C PRO A 58 -8.76 8.34 -2.46
N PRO A 59 -9.17 9.62 -2.61
CA PRO A 59 -9.71 10.13 -3.86
C PRO A 59 -8.64 10.24 -4.96
N LYS A 60 -9.12 10.17 -6.21
CA LYS A 60 -8.31 10.48 -7.39
C LYS A 60 -8.22 12.00 -7.55
N LYS A 61 -7.04 12.51 -7.90
CA LYS A 61 -6.86 13.88 -8.43
C LYS A 61 -6.78 13.82 -9.95
N LEU A 62 -7.45 14.74 -10.64
CA LEU A 62 -7.36 14.86 -12.10
C LEU A 62 -6.22 15.80 -12.54
N ILE A 63 -5.74 16.67 -11.64
CA ILE A 63 -4.62 17.60 -11.85
C ILE A 63 -3.72 17.56 -10.60
N GLY A 64 -2.39 17.71 -10.77
CA GLY A 64 -1.45 17.80 -9.65
C GLY A 64 -1.17 16.48 -8.91
N ASN A 65 -1.13 15.35 -9.62
CA ASN A 65 -0.81 14.05 -9.01
C ASN A 65 0.68 13.89 -8.62
N PHE A 66 1.55 14.81 -9.03
CA PHE A 66 2.98 14.84 -8.70
C PHE A 66 3.34 15.83 -7.57
N ASP A 67 2.33 16.51 -7.02
CA ASP A 67 2.44 17.39 -5.86
C ASP A 67 2.79 16.57 -4.60
N GLU A 68 3.84 16.96 -3.88
CA GLU A 68 4.44 16.12 -2.83
C GLU A 68 3.53 15.97 -1.62
N ASP A 69 2.90 17.06 -1.16
CA ASP A 69 1.94 17.03 -0.07
C ASP A 69 0.78 16.09 -0.39
N PHE A 70 0.30 16.14 -1.63
CA PHE A 70 -0.75 15.26 -2.08
C PHE A 70 -0.32 13.80 -2.19
N ILE A 71 0.90 13.52 -2.66
CA ILE A 71 1.46 12.16 -2.70
C ILE A 71 1.50 11.59 -1.28
N GLU A 72 1.94 12.38 -0.31
CA GLU A 72 2.06 11.97 1.09
C GLU A 72 0.69 11.76 1.76
N GLN A 73 -0.27 12.66 1.55
CA GLN A 73 -1.66 12.47 2.00
C GLN A 73 -2.26 11.18 1.43
N ARG A 74 -2.05 10.93 0.12
CA ARG A 74 -2.52 9.70 -0.52
C ARG A 74 -1.80 8.47 0.03
N ARG A 75 -0.48 8.54 0.29
CA ARG A 75 0.30 7.45 0.90
C ARG A 75 -0.29 7.05 2.25
N SER A 76 -0.54 8.02 3.12
CA SER A 76 -1.15 7.79 4.44
C SER A 76 -2.56 7.19 4.31
N GLY A 77 -3.41 7.77 3.47
CA GLY A 77 -4.76 7.24 3.27
C GLY A 77 -4.79 5.85 2.63
N LEU A 78 -3.82 5.51 1.79
CA LEU A 78 -3.69 4.15 1.23
C LEU A 78 -3.26 3.14 2.29
N GLU A 79 -2.40 3.55 3.23
CA GLU A 79 -1.98 2.73 4.37
C GLU A 79 -3.16 2.46 5.32
N GLU A 80 -3.93 3.49 5.66
CA GLU A 80 -5.17 3.33 6.44
C GLU A 80 -6.17 2.42 5.72
N TYR A 81 -6.37 2.65 4.41
CA TYR A 81 -7.27 1.84 3.58
C TYR A 81 -6.90 0.35 3.58
N ILE A 82 -5.63 0.01 3.30
CA ILE A 82 -5.22 -1.38 3.22
C ILE A 82 -5.25 -2.05 4.59
N ASN A 83 -4.83 -1.37 5.66
CA ASN A 83 -4.89 -1.94 7.00
C ASN A 83 -6.32 -2.14 7.50
N ALA A 84 -7.28 -1.30 7.07
CA ALA A 84 -8.70 -1.50 7.36
C ALA A 84 -9.27 -2.73 6.65
N LEU A 85 -8.87 -3.00 5.40
CA LEU A 85 -9.27 -4.23 4.70
C LEU A 85 -8.73 -5.48 5.39
N LEU A 86 -7.51 -5.41 5.91
CA LEU A 86 -6.85 -6.55 6.56
C LEU A 86 -7.37 -6.85 7.97
N GLN A 87 -8.33 -6.08 8.50
CA GLN A 87 -9.01 -6.41 9.75
C GLN A 87 -10.04 -7.54 9.59
N ASP A 88 -10.52 -7.75 8.37
CA ASP A 88 -11.47 -8.81 8.05
C ASP A 88 -10.72 -9.99 7.42
N GLU A 89 -10.88 -11.18 7.99
CA GLU A 89 -10.12 -12.38 7.62
C GLU A 89 -10.43 -12.85 6.19
N ASP A 90 -11.71 -12.89 5.83
CA ASP A 90 -12.16 -13.28 4.49
C ASP A 90 -11.63 -12.33 3.41
N VAL A 91 -11.61 -11.03 3.70
CA VAL A 91 -11.01 -10.02 2.82
C VAL A 91 -9.49 -10.20 2.78
N ALA A 92 -8.82 -10.38 3.92
CA ALA A 92 -7.36 -10.46 4.01
C ALA A 92 -6.79 -11.68 3.25
N GLU A 93 -7.48 -12.81 3.28
CA GLU A 93 -7.05 -14.05 2.63
C GLU A 93 -7.45 -14.14 1.15
N CYS A 94 -8.29 -13.21 0.67
CA CYS A 94 -8.78 -13.30 -0.69
C CYS A 94 -7.65 -13.16 -1.73
N MET A 95 -7.85 -13.82 -2.88
CA MET A 95 -6.86 -13.86 -3.96
C MET A 95 -6.44 -12.46 -4.46
N GLU A 96 -7.33 -11.48 -4.39
CA GLU A 96 -7.07 -10.12 -4.87
C GLU A 96 -6.11 -9.36 -3.94
N ILE A 97 -6.19 -9.56 -2.63
CA ILE A 97 -5.23 -9.03 -1.66
C ILE A 97 -3.87 -9.70 -1.86
N ASN A 98 -3.86 -11.04 -1.93
CA ASN A 98 -2.63 -11.79 -2.15
C ASN A 98 -1.95 -11.39 -3.47
N LYS A 99 -2.69 -11.20 -4.56
CA LYS A 99 -2.12 -10.75 -5.83
C LYS A 99 -1.47 -9.36 -5.73
N LEU A 100 -2.03 -8.47 -4.92
CA LEU A 100 -1.49 -7.12 -4.73
C LEU A 100 -0.23 -7.13 -3.83
N LEU A 101 -0.27 -7.89 -2.74
CA LEU A 101 0.73 -7.83 -1.67
C LEU A 101 1.81 -8.93 -1.78
N LYS A 102 1.57 -9.99 -2.55
CA LYS A 102 2.48 -11.12 -2.77
C LYS A 102 2.63 -11.37 -4.28
N PRO A 103 3.15 -10.40 -5.05
CA PRO A 103 3.23 -10.53 -6.50
C PRO A 103 4.21 -11.66 -6.88
N SER A 104 3.84 -12.46 -7.88
CA SER A 104 4.73 -13.47 -8.45
C SER A 104 5.80 -12.87 -9.39
N GLU A 105 5.60 -11.62 -9.82
CA GLU A 105 6.50 -10.90 -10.72
C GLU A 105 7.66 -10.27 -9.93
N PRO A 106 8.92 -10.67 -10.14
CA PRO A 106 10.06 -10.15 -9.36
C PRO A 106 10.27 -8.64 -9.54
N SER A 107 9.89 -8.08 -10.69
CA SER A 107 9.98 -6.64 -10.99
C SER A 107 9.09 -5.77 -10.10
N LYS A 108 8.11 -6.37 -9.42
CA LYS A 108 7.25 -5.70 -8.44
C LYS A 108 7.84 -5.72 -7.04
N LEU A 109 8.84 -6.56 -6.77
CA LEU A 109 9.48 -6.61 -5.47
C LEU A 109 10.47 -5.44 -5.32
N VAL A 110 10.52 -4.89 -4.12
CA VAL A 110 11.50 -3.87 -3.76
C VAL A 110 12.82 -4.59 -3.47
N GLU A 111 13.91 -4.11 -4.06
CA GLU A 111 15.25 -4.64 -3.80
C GLU A 111 15.61 -4.54 -2.32
N ASN A 112 16.38 -5.53 -1.82
CA ASN A 112 16.69 -5.66 -0.39
C ASN A 112 17.34 -4.40 0.18
N ASP A 113 18.33 -3.84 -0.49
CA ASP A 113 19.05 -2.65 -0.01
C ASP A 113 18.10 -1.45 0.13
N LEU A 114 17.19 -1.25 -0.82
CA LEU A 114 16.17 -0.18 -0.75
C LEU A 114 15.17 -0.44 0.38
N LEU A 115 14.74 -1.69 0.55
CA LEU A 115 13.83 -2.09 1.62
C LEU A 115 14.45 -1.85 3.00
N GLU A 116 15.70 -2.24 3.21
CA GLU A 116 16.42 -2.02 4.48
C GLU A 116 16.57 -0.53 4.80
N ASN A 117 16.96 0.27 3.81
CA ASN A 117 17.06 1.73 3.95
C ASN A 117 15.73 2.35 4.38
N GLU A 118 14.63 1.91 3.79
CA GLU A 118 13.31 2.44 4.07
C GLU A 118 12.80 1.98 5.47
N ILE A 119 13.09 0.73 5.87
CA ILE A 119 12.82 0.25 7.23
C ILE A 119 13.57 1.07 8.27
N GLU A 120 14.85 1.39 8.01
CA GLU A 120 15.69 2.17 8.92
C GLU A 120 15.20 3.61 9.07
N LYS A 121 14.79 4.23 7.95
CA LYS A 121 14.17 5.56 7.94
C LYS A 121 12.90 5.61 8.78
N GLU A 122 12.05 4.60 8.70
CA GLU A 122 10.82 4.51 9.51
C GLU A 122 11.12 4.37 11.00
N LYS A 123 12.13 3.58 11.39
CA LYS A 123 12.56 3.46 12.80
C LYS A 123 13.03 4.80 13.37
N LYS A 124 13.81 5.57 12.60
CA LYS A 124 14.30 6.90 13.01
C LYS A 124 13.15 7.89 13.22
N LYS A 125 12.15 7.91 12.34
CA LYS A 125 10.95 8.77 12.48
C LYS A 125 10.18 8.49 13.77
N GLN A 126 10.14 7.24 14.23
CA GLN A 126 9.43 6.85 15.46
C GLN A 126 10.18 7.23 16.74
N GLN A 127 11.52 7.30 16.69
CA GLN A 127 12.34 7.73 17.83
C GLN A 127 12.26 9.25 18.07
N ILE A 128 12.05 10.05 17.01
CA ILE A 128 11.99 11.52 17.12
C ILE A 128 10.63 12.00 17.67
N LYS A 129 9.60 11.14 17.69
CA LYS A 129 8.25 11.45 18.19
C LYS A 129 8.03 11.08 19.68
N LYS A 130 9.08 10.71 20.41
CA LYS A 130 9.08 10.47 21.86
C LYS A 130 9.90 11.53 22.56
#